data_AF-A0PX50-F1
#
_entry.id   AF-A0PX50-F1
#
_cell.length_a   1.000
_cell.length_b   1.000
_cell.length_c   1.000
_cell.angle_alpha   90.00
_cell.angle_beta   90.00
_cell.angle_gamma   90.00
#
_symmetry.space_group_name_H-M   'P 1'
#
loop_
_entity.id
_entity.type
_entity.pdbx_description
1 polymer ?
#
loop_
_entity_poly.entity_id
_entity_poly.type
_entity_poly.pdbx_seq_one_letter_code
_entity_poly.pdbx_strand_id
1 'polypeptide(L)'
;MDADGTLGANAAAMLGFAESLHGAAEHLQGELAELEGQVGDMLGGWRGAAGSAFASAWELWRRGAGEVQFGLSMLAESVGQAGAGYQANEAASARALRELGHGRSLPGGSRLAVRCGSADGGVWSSRGGHDC
;
A
#
# COMPACT_ATOMS: atom_id res chain seq x y z
N MET A 1 -9.14 -25.27 -0.90
CA MET A 1 -8.54 -23.98 -0.46
C MET A 1 -9.60 -22.93 -0.69
N ASP A 2 -10.08 -22.31 0.39
CA ASP A 2 -11.16 -21.33 0.35
C ASP A 2 -10.63 -19.93 0.04
N ALA A 3 -11.48 -19.05 -0.49
CA ALA A 3 -11.11 -17.71 -0.98
C ALA A 3 -10.39 -16.83 0.07
N ASP A 4 -10.76 -16.95 1.34
CA ASP A 4 -10.16 -16.24 2.48
C ASP A 4 -8.66 -16.58 2.65
N GLY A 5 -8.31 -17.87 2.53
CA GLY A 5 -6.91 -18.30 2.59
C GLY A 5 -6.07 -17.79 1.41
N THR A 6 -6.68 -17.61 0.23
CA THR A 6 -6.01 -17.03 -0.94
C THR A 6 -5.77 -15.53 -0.77
N LEU A 7 -6.71 -14.78 -0.21
CA LEU A 7 -6.55 -13.35 0.05
C LEU A 7 -5.48 -13.07 1.10
N GLY A 8 -5.46 -13.84 2.20
CA GLY A 8 -4.40 -13.73 3.21
C GLY A 8 -3.01 -14.03 2.66
N ALA A 9 -2.87 -15.07 1.82
CA ALA A 9 -1.61 -15.40 1.15
C ALA A 9 -1.15 -14.29 0.20
N ASN A 10 -2.08 -13.70 -0.57
CA ASN A 10 -1.78 -12.57 -1.45
C ASN A 10 -1.34 -11.33 -0.66
N ALA A 11 -2.03 -11.01 0.44
CA ALA A 11 -1.65 -9.89 1.31
C ALA A 11 -0.24 -10.07 1.91
N ALA A 12 0.09 -11.28 2.37
CA ALA A 12 1.43 -11.61 2.85
C ALA A 12 2.49 -11.48 1.75
N ALA A 13 2.20 -11.95 0.53
CA ALA A 13 3.10 -11.80 -0.62
C ALA A 13 3.34 -10.33 -0.99
N MET A 14 2.30 -9.49 -0.95
CA MET A 14 2.42 -8.06 -1.19
C MET A 14 3.31 -7.37 -0.16
N LEU A 15 3.12 -7.68 1.13
CA LEU A 15 3.95 -7.11 2.21
C LEU A 15 5.43 -7.51 2.07
N GLY A 16 5.71 -8.79 1.79
CA GLY A 16 7.09 -9.24 1.56
C GLY A 16 7.73 -8.60 0.32
N PHE A 17 6.95 -8.34 -0.73
CA PHE A 17 7.44 -7.61 -1.90
C PHE A 17 7.71 -6.14 -1.59
N ALA A 18 6.87 -5.49 -0.77
CA ALA A 18 7.10 -4.13 -0.29
C ALA A 18 8.40 -4.03 0.52
N GLU A 19 8.66 -4.97 1.43
CA GLU A 19 9.92 -5.05 2.18
C GLU A 19 11.13 -5.23 1.23
N SER A 20 10.99 -6.08 0.22
CA SER A 20 12.04 -6.30 -0.79
C SER A 20 12.37 -5.04 -1.58
N LEU A 21 11.33 -4.27 -1.99
CA LEU A 21 11.51 -3.00 -2.68
C LEU A 21 12.15 -1.95 -1.79
N HIS A 22 11.78 -1.90 -0.51
CA HIS A 22 12.39 -0.98 0.45
C HIS A 22 13.87 -1.29 0.65
N GLY A 23 14.22 -2.55 0.88
CA GLY A 23 15.61 -2.98 1.02
C GLY A 23 16.43 -2.72 -0.25
N ALA A 24 15.84 -2.88 -1.44
CA ALA A 24 16.50 -2.51 -2.69
C ALA A 24 16.75 -0.99 -2.80
N ALA A 25 15.82 -0.16 -2.35
CA ALA A 25 15.98 1.30 -2.34
C ALA A 25 17.08 1.75 -1.35
N GLU A 26 17.11 1.17 -0.14
CA GLU A 26 18.14 1.45 0.87
C GLU A 26 19.53 1.00 0.39
N HIS A 27 19.61 -0.21 -0.19
CA HIS A 27 20.87 -0.71 -0.73
C HIS A 27 21.39 0.19 -1.86
N LEU A 28 20.52 0.56 -2.81
CA LEU A 28 20.88 1.50 -3.87
C LEU A 28 21.35 2.83 -3.30
N GLN A 29 20.67 3.39 -2.31
CA GLN A 29 21.08 4.63 -1.65
C GLN A 29 22.51 4.54 -1.08
N GLY A 30 22.86 3.42 -0.44
CA GLY A 30 24.20 3.16 0.07
C GLY A 30 25.26 3.14 -1.04
N GLU A 31 25.02 2.39 -2.11
CA GLU A 31 25.91 2.30 -3.28
C GLU A 31 26.11 3.67 -3.96
N LEU A 32 25.03 4.46 -4.06
CA LEU A 32 25.10 5.82 -4.62
C LEU A 32 25.96 6.75 -3.76
N ALA A 33 25.79 6.71 -2.44
CA ALA A 33 26.58 7.52 -1.52
C ALA A 33 28.08 7.16 -1.57
N GLU A 34 28.40 5.86 -1.70
CA GLU A 34 29.78 5.41 -1.85
C GLU A 34 30.38 5.94 -3.17
N LEU A 35 29.65 5.79 -4.28
CA LEU A 35 30.12 6.25 -5.58
C LEU A 35 30.26 7.79 -5.64
N GLU A 36 29.36 8.53 -4.99
CA GLU A 36 29.48 9.99 -4.83
C GLU A 36 30.80 10.38 -4.15
N GLY A 37 31.22 9.66 -3.11
CA GLY A 37 32.52 9.86 -2.47
C GLY A 37 33.68 9.62 -3.43
N GLN A 38 33.68 8.46 -4.11
CA GLN A 38 34.75 8.08 -5.05
C GLN A 38 34.88 9.09 -6.21
N VAL A 39 33.76 9.55 -6.77
CA VAL A 39 33.76 10.53 -7.86
C VAL A 39 34.15 11.92 -7.36
N GLY A 40 33.77 12.29 -6.14
CA GLY A 40 34.22 13.52 -5.49
C GLY A 40 35.73 13.61 -5.40
N ASP A 41 36.38 12.54 -4.92
CA ASP A 41 37.84 12.45 -4.82
C ASP A 41 38.52 12.56 -6.18
N MET A 42 38.00 11.84 -7.18
CA MET A 42 38.51 11.90 -8.56
C MET A 42 38.42 13.31 -9.16
N LEU A 43 37.27 13.98 -9.00
CA LEU A 43 37.04 15.33 -9.50
C LEU A 43 37.90 16.39 -8.80
N GLY A 44 38.28 16.17 -7.54
CA GLY A 44 39.23 17.04 -6.84
C GLY A 44 40.60 17.13 -7.52
N GLY A 45 41.02 16.06 -8.21
CA GLY A 45 42.26 16.01 -8.99
C GLY A 45 42.12 16.47 -10.45
N TRP A 46 40.92 16.38 -11.04
CA TRP A 46 40.73 16.54 -12.47
C TRP A 46 40.19 17.93 -12.85
N ARG A 47 41.09 18.80 -13.33
CA ARG A 47 40.79 20.21 -13.64
C ARG A 47 40.71 20.48 -15.15
N GLY A 48 40.11 21.62 -15.50
CA GLY A 48 39.96 22.09 -16.87
C GLY A 48 38.63 21.65 -17.52
N ALA A 49 38.49 21.91 -18.82
CA ALA A 49 37.23 21.72 -19.55
C ALA A 49 36.67 20.28 -19.45
N ALA A 50 37.56 19.27 -19.47
CA ALA A 50 37.16 17.87 -19.32
C ALA A 50 36.55 17.58 -17.93
N GLY A 51 37.15 18.11 -16.86
CA GLY A 51 36.62 17.99 -15.50
C GLY A 51 35.26 18.66 -15.34
N SER A 52 35.08 19.87 -15.89
CA SER A 52 33.78 20.56 -15.86
C SER A 52 32.70 19.83 -16.65
N ALA A 53 33.03 19.26 -17.82
CA ALA A 53 32.10 18.46 -18.61
C ALA A 53 31.70 17.19 -17.87
N PHE A 54 32.66 16.49 -17.26
CA PHE A 54 32.39 15.30 -16.46
C PHE A 54 31.53 15.62 -15.22
N ALA A 55 31.85 16.68 -14.47
CA ALA A 55 31.07 17.11 -13.31
C ALA A 55 29.61 17.41 -13.65
N SER A 56 29.37 17.99 -14.83
CA SER A 56 28.00 18.26 -15.33
C SER A 56 27.25 16.97 -15.67
N ALA A 57 27.92 16.02 -16.34
CA ALA A 57 27.35 14.71 -16.63
C ALA A 57 27.08 13.92 -15.34
N TRP A 58 27.98 14.02 -14.36
CA TRP A 58 27.84 13.39 -13.05
C TRP A 58 26.63 13.92 -12.26
N GLU A 59 26.40 15.24 -12.25
CA GLU A 59 25.22 15.84 -11.63
C GLU A 59 23.91 15.34 -12.29
N LEU A 60 23.89 15.24 -13.61
CA LEU A 60 22.72 14.70 -14.31
C LEU A 60 22.46 13.23 -13.91
N TRP A 61 23.51 12.43 -13.89
CA TRP A 61 23.42 11.02 -13.50
C TRP A 61 22.94 10.86 -12.05
N ARG A 62 23.51 11.61 -11.10
CA ARG A 62 23.16 11.48 -9.66
C ARG A 62 21.69 11.79 -9.41
N ARG A 63 21.15 12.79 -10.12
CA ARG A 63 19.73 13.14 -10.05
C ARG A 63 18.85 11.98 -10.54
N GLY A 64 19.16 11.41 -11.69
CA GLY A 64 18.40 10.28 -12.23
C GLY A 64 18.49 9.04 -11.34
N ALA A 65 19.65 8.79 -10.73
CA ALA A 65 19.81 7.69 -9.78
C ALA A 65 18.96 7.90 -8.51
N GLY A 66 18.89 9.14 -8.00
CA GLY A 66 18.00 9.51 -6.90
C GLY A 66 16.51 9.34 -7.25
N GLU A 67 16.11 9.64 -8.50
CA GLU A 67 14.73 9.41 -8.96
C GLU A 67 14.37 7.91 -8.98
N VAL A 68 15.31 7.03 -9.37
CA VAL A 68 15.10 5.57 -9.33
C VAL A 68 14.94 5.09 -7.88
N GLN A 69 15.82 5.53 -6.98
CA GLN A 69 15.75 5.19 -5.55
C GLN A 69 14.40 5.64 -4.95
N PHE A 70 14.00 6.88 -5.21
CA PHE A 70 12.72 7.41 -4.75
C PHE A 70 11.52 6.63 -5.32
N GLY A 71 11.56 6.28 -6.62
CA GLY A 71 10.53 5.47 -7.26
C GLY A 71 10.36 4.10 -6.61
N LEU A 72 11.47 3.43 -6.26
CA LEU A 72 11.43 2.15 -5.52
C LEU A 72 10.79 2.31 -4.14
N SER A 73 11.13 3.36 -3.40
CA SER A 73 10.51 3.64 -2.10
C SER A 73 9.01 3.90 -2.22
N MET A 74 8.55 4.66 -3.22
CA MET A 74 7.12 4.87 -3.45
C MET A 74 6.38 3.58 -3.83
N LEU A 75 7.00 2.72 -4.65
CA LEU A 75 6.41 1.43 -5.00
C LEU A 75 6.31 0.52 -3.78
N ALA A 76 7.34 0.51 -2.92
CA ALA A 76 7.32 -0.22 -1.65
C ALA A 76 6.14 0.24 -0.78
N GLU A 77 5.99 1.55 -0.60
CA GLU A 77 4.89 2.12 0.18
C GLU A 77 3.52 1.76 -0.41
N SER A 78 3.34 1.94 -1.72
CA SER A 78 2.06 1.65 -2.39
C SER A 78 1.66 0.19 -2.24
N VAL A 79 2.58 -0.76 -2.42
CA VAL A 79 2.30 -2.19 -2.28
C VAL A 79 2.05 -2.54 -0.82
N GLY A 80 2.82 -1.96 0.10
CA GLY A 80 2.66 -2.17 1.54
C GLY A 80 1.29 -1.71 2.04
N GLN A 81 0.84 -0.52 1.64
CA GLN A 81 -0.50 0.00 1.96
C GLN A 81 -1.60 -0.92 1.42
N ALA A 82 -1.48 -1.39 0.18
CA ALA A 82 -2.45 -2.30 -0.40
C ALA A 82 -2.50 -3.66 0.33
N GLY A 83 -1.33 -4.24 0.67
CA GLY A 83 -1.24 -5.47 1.46
C GLY A 83 -1.86 -5.34 2.86
N ALA A 84 -1.59 -4.23 3.55
CA ALA A 84 -2.19 -3.94 4.86
C ALA A 84 -3.71 -3.76 4.77
N GLY A 85 -4.20 -3.09 3.72
CA GLY A 85 -5.62 -2.94 3.45
C GLY A 85 -6.34 -4.29 3.27
N TYR A 86 -5.75 -5.21 2.51
CA TYR A 86 -6.30 -6.56 2.35
C TYR A 86 -6.34 -7.32 3.67
N GLN A 87 -5.26 -7.32 4.46
CA GLN A 87 -5.24 -7.97 5.78
C GLN A 87 -6.32 -7.42 6.72
N ALA A 88 -6.50 -6.09 6.73
CA ALA A 88 -7.52 -5.45 7.57
C ALA A 88 -8.94 -5.85 7.13
N ASN A 89 -9.20 -5.91 5.83
CA ASN A 89 -10.49 -6.32 5.29
C ASN A 89 -10.84 -7.78 5.64
N GLU A 90 -9.87 -8.69 5.52
CA GLU A 90 -10.06 -10.09 5.90
C GLU A 90 -10.31 -10.22 7.41
N ALA A 91 -9.55 -9.51 8.24
CA ALA A 91 -9.74 -9.54 9.68
C ALA A 91 -11.11 -9.01 10.11
N ALA A 92 -11.61 -7.95 9.45
CA ALA A 92 -12.95 -7.42 9.68
C ALA A 92 -14.04 -8.40 9.22
N SER A 93 -13.89 -8.97 8.03
CA SER A 93 -14.83 -9.95 7.46
C SER A 93 -14.92 -11.20 8.34
N ALA A 94 -13.80 -11.77 8.76
CA ALA A 94 -13.76 -12.91 9.66
C ALA A 94 -14.44 -12.64 11.01
N ARG A 95 -14.34 -11.41 11.55
CA ARG A 95 -15.08 -11.02 12.77
C ARG A 95 -16.59 -10.99 12.53
N ALA A 96 -17.03 -10.33 11.46
CA ALA A 96 -18.44 -10.26 11.10
C ALA A 96 -19.05 -11.65 10.86
N LEU A 97 -18.34 -12.54 10.14
CA LEU A 97 -18.78 -13.92 9.93
C LEU A 97 -18.88 -14.71 11.24
N ARG A 98 -17.93 -14.55 12.16
CA ARG A 98 -18.01 -15.19 13.50
C ARG A 98 -19.23 -14.68 14.28
N GLU A 99 -19.49 -13.39 14.29
CA GLU A 99 -20.66 -12.81 14.97
C GLU A 99 -21.97 -13.35 14.39
N LEU A 100 -22.08 -13.45 13.06
CA LEU A 100 -23.23 -14.07 12.41
C LEU A 100 -23.35 -15.58 12.72
N GLY A 101 -22.22 -16.29 12.79
CA GLY A 101 -22.16 -17.70 13.15
C GLY A 101 -22.59 -17.96 14.61
N HIS A 102 -22.18 -17.09 15.53
CA HIS A 102 -22.57 -17.13 16.93
C HIS A 102 -24.03 -16.72 17.15
N GLY A 103 -24.56 -15.78 16.34
CA GLY A 103 -25.98 -15.42 16.33
C GLY A 103 -26.91 -16.52 15.79
N ARG A 104 -26.35 -17.56 15.15
CA ARG A 104 -27.09 -18.72 14.64
C ARG A 104 -27.06 -19.96 15.56
N SER A 105 -26.65 -19.79 16.82
CA SER A 105 -26.83 -20.81 17.87
C SER A 105 -28.03 -20.42 18.75
N LEU A 106 -29.25 -20.79 18.34
CA LEU A 106 -30.45 -20.71 19.17
C LEU A 106 -30.83 -22.13 19.64
N PRO A 107 -30.75 -22.47 20.94
CA PRO A 107 -31.57 -23.53 21.50
C PRO A 107 -32.97 -22.96 21.75
N GLY A 108 -33.96 -23.41 20.98
CA GLY A 108 -35.36 -23.07 21.18
C GLY A 108 -35.87 -22.01 20.20
N GLY A 109 -36.77 -22.44 19.33
CA GLY A 109 -37.35 -21.60 18.29
C GLY A 109 -38.17 -20.44 18.85
N SER A 110 -37.92 -19.26 18.31
CA SER A 110 -38.92 -18.22 18.07
C SER A 110 -38.40 -17.33 16.95
N ARG A 111 -39.12 -17.33 15.82
CA ARG A 111 -38.79 -16.55 14.62
C ARG A 111 -38.88 -15.06 14.98
N LEU A 112 -37.76 -14.34 14.92
CA LEU A 112 -37.78 -12.87 14.88
C LEU A 112 -37.89 -12.40 13.44
N ALA A 113 -38.87 -11.54 13.19
CA ALA A 113 -39.10 -10.89 11.92
C ALA A 113 -37.89 -10.01 11.54
N VAL A 114 -37.38 -10.19 10.33
CA VAL A 114 -36.36 -9.33 9.75
C VAL A 114 -37.02 -8.00 9.39
N ARG A 115 -36.65 -6.93 10.11
CA ARG A 115 -37.00 -5.56 9.73
C ARG A 115 -36.10 -5.13 8.57
N CYS A 116 -36.68 -4.94 7.39
CA CYS A 116 -36.00 -4.29 6.26
C CYS A 116 -35.69 -2.83 6.61
N GLY A 117 -34.42 -2.47 6.68
CA GLY A 117 -33.96 -1.08 6.67
C GLY A 117 -33.70 -0.64 5.23
N SER A 118 -34.57 0.21 4.69
CA SER A 118 -34.32 0.92 3.44
C SER A 118 -33.31 2.04 3.69
N ALA A 119 -32.25 2.07 2.89
CA ALA A 119 -31.33 3.18 2.78
C ALA A 119 -31.25 3.59 1.30
N ASP A 120 -32.33 4.18 0.80
CA ASP A 120 -32.29 4.95 -0.44
C ASP A 120 -32.09 6.42 -0.10
N GLY A 121 -31.03 6.99 -0.68
CA GLY A 121 -30.80 8.42 -0.68
C GLY A 121 -31.93 9.13 -1.41
N GLY A 122 -32.53 10.12 -0.75
CA GLY A 122 -33.59 10.94 -1.32
C GLY A 122 -34.07 11.99 -0.34
N VAL A 123 -33.45 13.17 -0.39
CA VAL A 123 -34.06 14.39 0.13
C VAL A 123 -35.36 14.63 -0.67
N TRP A 124 -36.49 14.91 -0.01
CA TRP A 124 -37.46 15.98 -0.29
C TRP A 124 -38.82 15.78 0.43
N SER A 125 -39.11 16.74 1.31
CA SER A 125 -40.39 17.41 1.62
C SER A 125 -41.68 16.60 1.86
N SER A 126 -42.17 16.72 3.09
CA SER A 126 -43.51 16.35 3.56
C SER A 126 -44.63 17.07 2.81
N ARG A 127 -45.57 16.31 2.22
CA ARG A 127 -47.00 16.67 2.07
C ARG A 127 -47.80 15.46 1.59
N GLY A 128 -48.89 15.16 2.31
CA GLY A 128 -49.97 14.29 1.86
C GLY A 128 -49.92 12.90 2.48
N GLY A 129 -50.77 12.66 3.48
CA GLY A 129 -51.00 11.34 4.04
C GLY A 129 -51.80 10.44 3.10
N HIS A 130 -51.77 9.14 3.38
CA HIS A 130 -52.93 8.25 3.47
C HIS A 130 -52.45 6.92 4.08
N ASP A 131 -53.26 6.39 5.00
CA ASP A 131 -53.03 5.28 5.91
C ASP A 131 -52.69 3.90 5.31
N CYS A 132 -52.00 3.12 6.16
CA CYS A 132 -51.83 1.65 6.24
C CYS A 132 -51.11 0.90 5.11
#